data_AF-A0A1H2ZID3-F1
#
_entry.id   AF-A0A1H2ZID3-F1
#
_cell.length_a   1.000
_cell.length_b   1.000
_cell.length_c   1.000
_cell.angle_alpha   90.00
_cell.angle_beta   90.00
_cell.angle_gamma   90.00
#
_symmetry.space_group_name_H-M   'P 1'
#
loop_
_entity.id
_entity.type
_entity.pdbx_description
1 polymer ?
#
loop_
_entity_poly.entity_id
_entity_poly.type
_entity_poly.pdbx_seq_one_letter_code
_entity_poly.pdbx_strand_id
1 'polypeptide(L)' 'MSHQGDSREEQDMNKPKSVIKRIYVPTQVRDLPNGEKLKIPGHYRDPSR' A
#
# COMPACT_ATOMS: atom_id res chain seq x y z
N MET A 1 -16.26 11.40 45.03
CA MET A 1 -15.40 10.58 44.15
C MET A 1 -16.06 10.53 42.78
N SER A 2 -15.63 11.37 41.85
CA SER A 2 -16.25 11.51 40.52
C SER A 2 -15.38 10.78 39.49
N HIS A 3 -15.84 9.63 39.02
CA HIS A 3 -15.23 8.94 37.89
C HIS A 3 -15.78 9.55 36.60
N GLN A 4 -14.97 10.39 35.95
CA GLN A 4 -15.29 10.95 34.64
C GLN A 4 -14.59 10.07 33.61
N GLY A 5 -15.30 9.02 33.19
CA GLY A 5 -14.82 8.04 32.22
C GLY A 5 -14.87 8.58 30.79
N ASP A 6 -13.69 8.55 30.16
CA ASP A 6 -13.43 8.28 28.74
C ASP A 6 -14.59 8.43 27.75
N SER A 7 -14.71 9.61 27.13
CA SER A 7 -15.60 9.87 25.98
C SER A 7 -14.83 10.08 24.68
N ARG A 8 -13.51 9.80 24.66
CA ARG A 8 -12.64 10.06 23.51
C ARG A 8 -12.54 8.87 22.54
N GLU A 9 -12.82 7.65 22.98
CA GLU A 9 -12.63 6.45 22.14
C GLU A 9 -13.74 6.24 21.10
N GLU A 10 -14.96 6.77 21.34
CA GLU A 10 -16.11 6.56 20.45
C GLU A 10 -16.03 7.37 19.14
N GLN A 11 -15.23 8.45 19.10
CA GLN A 11 -15.09 9.31 17.92
C GLN A 11 -14.06 8.80 16.89
N ASP A 12 -13.15 7.89 17.25
CA ASP A 12 -12.11 7.38 16.34
C ASP A 12 -12.57 6.17 15.50
N MET A 13 -13.61 5.45 15.93
CA MET A 13 -14.14 4.28 15.21
C MET A 13 -14.95 4.64 13.95
N ASN A 14 -15.42 5.88 13.83
CA ASN A 14 -16.26 6.34 12.71
C ASN A 14 -15.47 7.14 11.64
N LYS A 15 -14.14 7.23 11.76
CA LYS A 15 -13.31 7.78 10.69
C LYS A 15 -13.19 6.75 9.57
N PRO A 16 -13.50 7.11 8.31
CA PRO A 16 -13.37 6.19 7.19
C PRO A 16 -11.90 5.75 7.09
N LYS A 17 -11.67 4.44 7.28
CA LYS A 17 -10.33 3.86 7.14
C LYS A 17 -9.86 4.09 5.70
N SER A 18 -8.75 4.81 5.52
CA SER A 18 -8.16 5.01 4.21
C SER A 18 -7.56 3.68 3.73
N VAL A 19 -8.24 3.03 2.78
CA VAL A 19 -7.74 1.81 2.13
C VAL A 19 -6.80 2.22 0.99
N ILE A 20 -5.50 1.98 1.17
CA ILE A 20 -4.50 2.19 0.10
C ILE A 20 -4.55 0.98 -0.83
N LYS A 21 -5.23 1.12 -1.97
CA LYS A 21 -5.25 0.09 -3.01
C LYS A 21 -3.92 0.11 -3.77
N ARG A 22 -3.29 -1.05 -3.95
CA ARG A 22 -2.05 -1.22 -4.73
C ARG A 22 -2.16 -2.44 -5.63
N ILE A 23 -1.54 -2.37 -6.81
CA ILE A 23 -1.42 -3.50 -7.72
C ILE A 23 0.02 -4.01 -7.65
N TYR A 24 0.20 -5.31 -7.43
CA TYR A 24 1.53 -5.93 -7.50
C TYR A 24 1.92 -6.17 -8.97
N VAL A 25 3.06 -5.60 -9.36
CA VAL A 25 3.73 -5.88 -10.63
C VAL A 25 4.82 -6.91 -10.35
N PRO A 26 4.79 -8.10 -10.97
CA PRO A 26 5.77 -9.14 -10.72
C PRO A 26 7.14 -8.79 -11.32
N THR A 27 8.16 -9.50 -10.84
CA THR A 27 9.50 -9.45 -11.43
C THR A 27 9.44 -9.87 -12.90
N GLN A 28 10.12 -9.11 -13.76
CA GLN A 28 10.22 -9.40 -15.19
C GLN A 28 11.70 -9.55 -15.58
N VAL A 29 11.95 -10.39 -16.57
CA VAL A 29 13.27 -10.52 -17.20
C VAL A 29 13.09 -10.18 -18.67
N ARG A 30 13.93 -9.30 -19.21
CA ARG A 30 13.88 -8.87 -20.61
C ARG A 30 15.27 -8.97 -21.23
N ASP A 31 15.33 -9.44 -22.46
CA ASP A 31 16.57 -9.49 -23.22
C ASP A 31 16.87 -8.10 -23.79
N LEU A 32 18.13 -7.66 -23.66
CA LEU A 32 18.61 -6.40 -24.19
C LEU A 32 19.23 -6.59 -25.58
N PRO A 33 19.30 -5.54 -26.42
CA PRO A 33 19.88 -5.63 -27.76
C PRO A 33 21.35 -6.04 -27.79
N ASN A 34 22.08 -5.83 -26.70
CA ASN A 34 23.48 -6.24 -26.52
C ASN A 34 23.63 -7.72 -26.09
N GLY A 35 22.54 -8.48 -25.95
CA GLY A 35 22.54 -9.86 -25.52
C GLY A 35 22.55 -10.06 -23.99
N GLU A 36 22.58 -9.00 -23.20
CA GLU A 36 22.46 -9.08 -21.75
C GLU A 36 21.00 -9.28 -21.32
N LYS A 37 20.81 -9.85 -20.12
CA LYS A 37 19.48 -10.00 -19.52
C LYS A 37 19.28 -8.96 -18.44
N LEU A 38 18.25 -8.12 -18.61
CA LEU A 38 17.84 -7.16 -17.59
C LEU A 38 16.76 -7.78 -16.70
N LYS A 39 17.06 -7.96 -15.42
CA LYS A 39 16.09 -8.36 -14.40
C LYS A 39 15.49 -7.12 -13.75
N ILE A 40 14.19 -6.95 -13.90
CA ILE A 40 13.39 -5.86 -13.33
C ILE A 40 12.64 -6.39 -12.11
N PRO A 41 12.99 -5.99 -10.87
CA PRO A 41 12.30 -6.47 -9.67
C PRO A 41 10.82 -6.08 -9.64
N GLY A 42 10.01 -6.97 -9.08
CA GLY A 42 8.60 -6.69 -8.85
C GLY A 42 8.39 -5.55 -7.85
N HIS A 43 7.35 -4.76 -8.04
CA HIS A 43 7.01 -3.62 -7.19
C HIS A 43 5.50 -3.39 -7.14
N TYR A 44 5.04 -2.65 -6.13
CA TYR A 44 3.67 -2.20 -6.07
C TYR A 44 3.51 -0.88 -6.80
N ARG A 45 2.43 -0.74 -7.58
CA ARG A 45 2.07 0.52 -8.22
C ARG A 45 0.69 1.00 -7.78
N ASP A 46 0.47 2.30 -7.96
CA ASP A 46 -0.84 2.91 -7.81
C ASP A 46 -1.76 2.42 -8.93
N PRO A 47 -3.00 1.97 -8.65
CA PRO A 47 -3.97 1.57 -9.67
C PRO A 47 -4.43 2.72 -10.58
N SER A 48 -4.24 3.98 -10.18
CA SER A 48 -4.65 5.16 -10.96
C SER A 48 -3.60 5.62 -11.99
N ARG A 49 -2.43 4.98 -12.03
CA ARG A 49 -1.31 5.32 -12.91
C ARG A 49 -1.30 4.53 -14.22
#